data_AF-A0AAJ6E7H6-F1
#
_entry.id   AF-A0AAJ6E7H6-F1
#
_cell.length_a   1.000
_cell.length_b   1.000
_cell.length_c   1.000
_cell.angle_alpha   90.00
_cell.angle_beta   90.00
_cell.angle_gamma   90.00
#
_symmetry.space_group_name_H-M   'P 1'
#
loop_
_entity.id
_entity.type
_entity.pdbx_description
1 polymer ?
#
loop_
_entity_poly.entity_id
_entity_poly.type
_entity_poly.pdbx_seq_one_letter_code
_entity_poly.pdbx_strand_id
1 'polypeptide(L)'
;MNNVGRLGLDFGTIDAIVLSHGHFDHVGAVLAAISAIRSRSGGASLPIYLHPGMFNRRGYQLPDGAVVILDDVPDVDRLTECGASPFVTTEAVNIFDGLLQVSGEIQRVTPFEQGLPGHVCWRQDNESWEPDPQIIDERFLAINVGGKGLVILTACSHAGAVNVLEHARATHPALPLHAVIGGLHLSGSTETIISPTLEALKKFNLSLIAAGHCTGWRAQAELLQTFGSSVTAPTAVGKTYFFVAN
;
A
#
# COMPACT_ATOMS: atom_id res chain seq x y z
N MET A 1 17.29 -6.21 -0.70
CA MET A 1 17.26 -7.13 -1.86
C MET A 1 17.66 -8.58 -1.55
N ASN A 2 18.28 -8.89 -0.40
CA ASN A 2 18.73 -10.24 -0.03
C ASN A 2 17.64 -11.34 -0.15
N ASN A 3 16.39 -11.04 0.21
CA ASN A 3 15.31 -12.03 0.19
C ASN A 3 14.98 -12.51 -1.21
N VAL A 4 14.98 -11.62 -2.21
CA VAL A 4 14.72 -11.99 -3.60
C VAL A 4 15.74 -13.00 -4.11
N GLY A 5 17.04 -12.76 -3.84
CA GLY A 5 18.10 -13.71 -4.18
C GLY A 5 17.98 -15.06 -3.45
N ARG A 6 17.58 -15.04 -2.17
CA ARG A 6 17.35 -16.27 -1.39
C ARG A 6 16.13 -17.08 -1.85
N LEU A 7 15.11 -16.40 -2.36
CA LEU A 7 13.89 -17.03 -2.89
C LEU A 7 14.06 -17.48 -4.35
N GLY A 8 15.18 -17.16 -4.99
CA GLY A 8 15.45 -17.52 -6.38
C GLY A 8 14.54 -16.82 -7.39
N LEU A 9 13.98 -15.66 -7.04
CA LEU A 9 13.15 -14.88 -7.97
C LEU A 9 14.04 -14.04 -8.89
N ASP A 10 13.70 -13.99 -10.17
CA ASP A 10 14.44 -13.21 -11.16
C ASP A 10 13.90 -11.78 -11.26
N PHE A 11 14.71 -10.80 -10.88
CA PHE A 11 14.35 -9.37 -11.03
C PHE A 11 14.11 -8.97 -12.50
N GLY A 12 14.67 -9.70 -13.46
CA GLY A 12 14.51 -9.40 -14.89
C GLY A 12 13.08 -9.58 -15.41
N THR A 13 12.21 -10.27 -14.65
CA THR A 13 10.80 -10.49 -15.03
C THR A 13 9.84 -9.45 -14.46
N ILE A 14 10.35 -8.39 -13.83
CA ILE A 14 9.51 -7.32 -13.28
C ILE A 14 9.32 -6.24 -14.33
N ASP A 15 8.07 -6.06 -14.75
CA ASP A 15 7.68 -5.12 -15.80
C ASP A 15 7.30 -3.73 -15.29
N ALA A 16 6.98 -3.59 -13.99
CA ALA A 16 6.55 -2.33 -13.41
C ALA A 16 6.80 -2.27 -11.89
N ILE A 17 6.93 -1.06 -11.36
CA ILE A 17 6.91 -0.76 -9.92
C ILE A 17 5.69 0.10 -9.62
N VAL A 18 5.00 -0.17 -8.50
CA VAL A 18 3.95 0.70 -7.98
C VAL A 18 4.34 1.08 -6.56
N LEU A 19 4.44 2.38 -6.29
CA LEU A 19 4.71 2.89 -4.95
C LEU A 19 3.38 3.23 -4.27
N SER A 20 3.15 2.62 -3.11
CA SER A 20 1.90 2.79 -2.38
C SER A 20 1.73 4.18 -1.79
N HIS A 21 2.76 4.72 -1.14
CA HIS A 21 2.79 6.04 -0.50
C HIS A 21 4.24 6.42 -0.16
N GLY A 22 4.47 7.69 0.15
CA GLY A 22 5.79 8.29 0.42
C GLY A 22 6.30 8.10 1.84
N HIS A 23 6.32 6.87 2.37
CA HIS A 23 7.06 6.58 3.61
C HIS A 23 8.33 5.78 3.30
N PHE A 24 9.40 6.08 4.06
CA PHE A 24 10.75 5.58 3.81
C PHE A 24 10.84 4.06 3.78
N ASP A 25 10.02 3.36 4.56
CA ASP A 25 9.98 1.90 4.64
C ASP A 25 9.29 1.24 3.43
N HIS A 26 8.58 2.04 2.61
CA HIS A 26 7.98 1.62 1.35
C HIS A 26 8.79 2.07 0.12
N VAL A 27 9.56 3.15 0.22
CA VAL A 27 10.32 3.71 -0.92
C VAL A 27 11.85 3.56 -0.79
N GLY A 28 12.37 3.26 0.40
CA GLY A 28 13.79 3.43 0.72
C GLY A 28 14.75 2.55 -0.09
N ALA A 29 14.24 1.48 -0.71
CA ALA A 29 15.01 0.62 -1.59
C ALA A 29 14.71 0.83 -3.09
N VAL A 30 13.91 1.84 -3.47
CA VAL A 30 13.40 1.98 -4.85
C VAL A 30 14.53 2.16 -5.87
N LEU A 31 15.54 2.98 -5.58
CA LEU A 31 16.67 3.19 -6.49
C LEU A 31 17.49 1.90 -6.69
N ALA A 32 17.70 1.14 -5.62
CA ALA A 32 18.38 -0.15 -5.67
C ALA A 32 17.55 -1.19 -6.45
N ALA A 33 16.23 -1.19 -6.29
CA ALA A 33 15.31 -2.06 -7.01
C ALA A 33 15.32 -1.75 -8.52
N ILE A 34 15.22 -0.47 -8.91
CA ILE A 34 15.31 -0.03 -10.31
C ILE A 34 16.63 -0.51 -10.93
N SER A 35 17.76 -0.27 -10.24
CA SER A 35 19.07 -0.72 -10.72
C SER A 35 19.14 -2.24 -10.90
N ALA A 36 18.60 -3.02 -9.94
CA ALA A 36 18.62 -4.48 -10.02
C ALA A 36 17.76 -5.02 -11.16
N ILE A 37 16.53 -4.52 -11.32
CA ILE A 37 15.61 -4.91 -12.40
C ILE A 37 16.26 -4.61 -13.76
N ARG A 38 16.73 -3.39 -13.97
CA ARG A 38 17.33 -2.97 -15.25
C ARG A 38 18.58 -3.73 -15.61
N SER A 39 19.42 -4.07 -14.62
CA SER A 39 20.61 -4.89 -14.85
C SER A 39 20.30 -6.30 -15.38
N ARG A 40 19.07 -6.78 -15.15
CA ARG A 40 18.59 -8.11 -15.54
C ARG A 40 17.67 -8.09 -16.76
N SER A 41 17.04 -6.95 -17.06
CA SER A 41 16.13 -6.78 -18.21
C SER A 41 16.78 -6.16 -19.45
N GLY A 42 18.12 -6.13 -19.53
CA GLY A 42 18.84 -5.53 -20.66
C GLY A 42 18.70 -4.01 -20.74
N GLY A 43 18.43 -3.35 -19.61
CA GLY A 43 18.31 -1.90 -19.53
C GLY A 43 16.98 -1.32 -20.02
N ALA A 44 15.96 -2.17 -20.23
CA ALA A 44 14.62 -1.76 -20.63
C ALA A 44 14.05 -0.65 -19.72
N SER A 45 13.21 0.20 -20.31
CA SER A 45 12.48 1.23 -19.57
C SER A 45 11.58 0.57 -18.53
N LEU A 46 11.60 1.07 -17.29
CA LEU A 46 10.80 0.51 -16.20
C LEU A 46 9.73 1.51 -15.75
N PRO A 47 8.46 1.33 -16.15
CA PRO A 47 7.36 2.11 -15.61
C PRO A 47 7.31 2.06 -14.09
N ILE A 48 7.22 3.22 -13.46
CA ILE A 48 6.99 3.35 -12.02
C ILE A 48 5.78 4.24 -11.80
N TYR A 49 4.77 3.74 -11.09
CA TYR A 49 3.51 4.44 -10.84
C TYR A 49 3.52 5.05 -9.45
N LEU A 50 3.23 6.35 -9.38
CA LEU A 50 3.33 7.13 -8.16
C LEU A 50 2.32 8.28 -8.10
N HIS A 51 2.05 8.71 -6.88
CA HIS A 51 1.22 9.86 -6.56
C HIS A 51 2.08 11.11 -6.32
N PRO A 52 1.71 12.30 -6.84
CA PRO A 52 2.53 13.52 -6.67
C PRO A 52 2.73 13.92 -5.19
N GLY A 53 1.75 13.67 -4.34
CA GLY A 53 1.83 13.98 -2.91
C GLY A 53 2.89 13.20 -2.11
N MET A 54 3.48 12.14 -2.68
CA MET A 54 4.50 11.35 -1.99
C MET A 54 5.83 12.11 -1.83
N PHE A 55 6.07 13.12 -2.67
CA PHE A 55 7.31 13.91 -2.65
C PHE A 55 7.32 15.01 -1.57
N ASN A 56 6.21 15.21 -0.86
CA ASN A 56 6.21 16.09 0.29
C ASN A 56 7.15 15.54 1.37
N ARG A 57 7.97 16.41 1.95
CA ARG A 57 8.77 16.05 3.12
C ARG A 57 7.86 15.72 4.28
N ARG A 58 8.16 14.65 5.03
CA ARG A 58 7.26 14.10 6.05
C ARG A 58 7.92 13.96 7.41
N GLY A 59 7.10 13.90 8.43
CA GLY A 59 7.54 13.71 9.79
C GLY A 59 6.43 13.29 10.74
N TYR A 60 6.83 13.03 11.98
CA TYR A 60 5.93 12.85 13.11
C TYR A 60 6.17 13.93 14.13
N GLN A 61 5.10 14.62 14.53
CA GLN A 61 5.17 15.60 15.60
C GLN A 61 5.08 14.90 16.97
N LEU A 62 6.08 15.17 17.81
CA LEU A 62 6.15 14.69 19.19
C LEU A 62 5.33 15.59 20.14
N PRO A 63 4.99 15.10 21.36
CA PRO A 63 4.21 15.89 22.32
C PRO A 63 4.84 17.23 22.74
N ASP A 64 6.17 17.36 22.65
CA ASP A 64 6.91 18.60 22.94
C ASP A 64 6.98 19.56 21.74
N GLY A 65 6.36 19.20 20.61
CA GLY A 65 6.33 19.98 19.37
C GLY A 65 7.49 19.71 18.42
N ALA A 66 8.50 18.92 18.82
CA ALA A 66 9.60 18.54 17.93
C ALA A 66 9.08 17.63 16.80
N VAL A 67 9.70 17.73 15.61
CA VAL A 67 9.35 16.87 14.47
C VAL A 67 10.48 15.88 14.20
N VAL A 68 10.14 14.60 14.24
CA VAL A 68 11.01 13.53 13.73
C VAL A 68 10.80 13.44 12.24
N ILE A 69 11.82 13.81 11.48
CA ILE A 69 11.76 13.91 10.01
C ILE A 69 12.03 12.53 9.42
N LEU A 70 11.20 12.14 8.45
CA LEU A 70 11.37 10.91 7.66
C LEU A 70 12.24 11.19 6.44
N ASP A 71 12.88 10.15 5.91
CA ASP A 71 13.64 10.25 4.67
C ASP A 71 12.71 10.62 3.51
N ASP A 72 13.18 11.54 2.67
CA ASP A 72 12.45 11.99 1.50
C ASP A 72 12.39 10.90 0.41
N VAL A 73 11.30 10.91 -0.37
CA VAL A 73 11.18 10.07 -1.56
C VAL A 73 12.08 10.64 -2.67
N PRO A 74 12.85 9.81 -3.39
CA PRO A 74 13.58 10.27 -4.57
C PRO A 74 12.63 10.92 -5.58
N ASP A 75 12.93 12.14 -5.99
CA ASP A 75 12.09 12.90 -6.92
C ASP A 75 12.04 12.29 -8.34
N VAL A 76 11.17 12.86 -9.18
CA VAL A 76 10.95 12.41 -10.56
C VAL A 76 12.24 12.42 -11.38
N ASP A 77 13.07 13.45 -11.23
CA ASP A 77 14.33 13.58 -11.96
C ASP A 77 15.28 12.45 -11.55
N ARG A 78 15.42 12.20 -10.25
CA ARG A 78 16.28 11.15 -9.71
C ARG A 78 15.84 9.75 -10.13
N LEU A 79 14.53 9.50 -10.16
CA LEU A 79 13.97 8.23 -10.66
C LEU A 79 14.26 8.05 -12.16
N THR A 80 14.12 9.13 -12.93
CA THR A 80 14.37 9.14 -14.38
C THR A 80 15.86 8.93 -14.69
N GLU A 81 16.77 9.56 -13.96
CA GLU A 81 18.23 9.35 -14.06
C GLU A 81 18.62 7.88 -13.84
N CYS A 82 17.88 7.18 -12.98
CA CYS A 82 18.08 5.74 -12.72
C CYS A 82 17.46 4.85 -13.81
N GLY A 83 16.81 5.44 -14.83
CA GLY A 83 16.19 4.78 -15.98
C GLY A 83 14.81 4.19 -15.71
N ALA A 84 14.13 4.66 -14.66
CA ALA A 84 12.69 4.44 -14.54
C ALA A 84 11.92 5.41 -15.44
N SER A 85 10.64 5.13 -15.66
CA SER A 85 9.71 6.00 -16.37
C SER A 85 8.57 6.37 -15.41
N PRO A 86 8.70 7.49 -14.69
CA PRO A 86 7.69 7.91 -13.71
C PRO A 86 6.35 8.23 -14.38
N PHE A 87 5.30 7.57 -13.90
CA PHE A 87 3.91 7.87 -14.19
C PHE A 87 3.28 8.49 -12.94
N VAL A 88 3.24 9.82 -12.91
CA VAL A 88 2.77 10.60 -11.75
C VAL A 88 1.32 10.99 -11.94
N THR A 89 0.43 10.53 -11.07
CA THR A 89 -1.01 10.82 -11.18
C THR A 89 -1.76 10.73 -9.85
N THR A 90 -2.87 11.46 -9.75
CA THR A 90 -3.89 11.31 -8.71
C THR A 90 -4.99 10.33 -9.12
N GLU A 91 -5.10 10.01 -10.41
CA GLU A 91 -6.19 9.21 -10.98
C GLU A 91 -5.88 7.71 -10.98
N ALA A 92 -6.93 6.88 -10.99
CA ALA A 92 -6.78 5.44 -11.14
C ALA A 92 -6.17 5.07 -12.50
N VAL A 93 -5.36 4.01 -12.53
CA VAL A 93 -4.65 3.57 -13.74
C VAL A 93 -4.81 2.07 -13.92
N ASN A 94 -5.37 1.67 -15.06
CA ASN A 94 -5.37 0.27 -15.48
C ASN A 94 -4.03 -0.07 -16.13
N ILE A 95 -3.42 -1.17 -15.71
CA ILE A 95 -2.16 -1.69 -16.24
C ILE A 95 -2.34 -3.16 -16.65
N PHE A 96 -1.50 -3.64 -17.55
CA PHE A 96 -1.55 -5.02 -18.08
C PHE A 96 -2.95 -5.39 -18.62
N ASP A 97 -3.45 -4.61 -19.59
CA ASP A 97 -4.75 -4.82 -20.24
C ASP A 97 -5.94 -4.91 -19.28
N GLY A 98 -5.85 -4.20 -18.14
CA GLY A 98 -6.92 -4.14 -17.13
C GLY A 98 -6.93 -5.33 -16.17
N LEU A 99 -5.93 -6.19 -16.20
CA LEU A 99 -5.75 -7.24 -15.18
C LEU A 99 -5.52 -6.63 -13.79
N LEU A 100 -4.80 -5.51 -13.74
CA LEU A 100 -4.49 -4.77 -12.53
C LEU A 100 -4.97 -3.32 -12.65
N GLN A 101 -5.45 -2.77 -11.55
CA GLN A 101 -5.69 -1.34 -11.39
C GLN A 101 -4.90 -0.81 -10.20
N VAL A 102 -4.10 0.23 -10.43
CA VAL A 102 -3.62 1.12 -9.38
C VAL A 102 -4.79 2.04 -9.03
N SER A 103 -5.25 2.02 -7.78
CA SER A 103 -6.37 2.86 -7.31
C SER A 103 -6.10 4.34 -7.58
N GLY A 104 -7.12 5.21 -7.50
CA GLY A 104 -6.96 6.65 -7.33
C GLY A 104 -6.66 7.04 -5.87
N GLU A 105 -6.84 8.32 -5.52
CA GLU A 105 -6.90 8.76 -4.13
C GLU A 105 -8.07 8.09 -3.38
N ILE A 106 -7.80 7.54 -2.19
CA ILE A 106 -8.77 6.71 -1.47
C ILE A 106 -9.72 7.59 -0.65
N GLN A 107 -11.02 7.45 -0.90
CA GLN A 107 -12.07 8.17 -0.18
C GLN A 107 -12.26 7.59 1.23
N ARG A 108 -12.38 8.48 2.22
CA ARG A 108 -12.69 8.11 3.62
C ARG A 108 -14.19 8.15 3.84
N VAL A 109 -14.80 6.98 3.94
CA VAL A 109 -16.26 6.82 4.06
C VAL A 109 -16.68 6.27 5.42
N THR A 110 -15.73 5.86 6.26
CA THR A 110 -15.98 5.39 7.63
C THR A 110 -15.69 6.49 8.66
N PRO A 111 -16.39 6.53 9.81
CA PRO A 111 -16.13 7.51 10.86
C PRO A 111 -14.89 7.20 11.72
N PHE A 112 -14.29 5.99 11.59
CA PHE A 112 -13.21 5.52 12.44
C PHE A 112 -11.85 5.45 11.72
N GLU A 113 -11.78 5.10 10.43
CA GLU A 113 -10.50 5.12 9.69
C GLU A 113 -10.23 6.52 9.14
N GLN A 114 -9.60 7.36 9.95
CA GLN A 114 -9.39 8.79 9.66
C GLN A 114 -7.96 9.15 9.26
N GLY A 115 -7.01 8.21 9.33
CA GLY A 115 -5.61 8.47 9.04
C GLY A 115 -4.67 8.11 10.19
N LEU A 116 -3.48 8.71 10.15
CA LEU A 116 -2.41 8.51 11.12
C LEU A 116 -2.23 9.76 12.00
N PRO A 117 -2.70 9.74 13.26
CA PRO A 117 -2.52 10.86 14.18
C PRO A 117 -1.05 11.22 14.38
N GLY A 118 -0.73 12.52 14.37
CA GLY A 118 0.62 13.04 14.58
C GLY A 118 1.51 13.04 13.32
N HIS A 119 1.05 12.48 12.20
CA HIS A 119 1.75 12.61 10.92
C HIS A 119 1.63 14.04 10.40
N VAL A 120 2.75 14.59 9.92
CA VAL A 120 2.86 15.95 9.40
C VAL A 120 3.60 15.96 8.07
N CYS A 121 3.30 16.94 7.23
CA CYS A 121 4.04 17.19 6.00
C CYS A 121 4.50 18.64 5.90
N TRP A 122 5.56 18.84 5.13
CA TRP A 122 6.04 20.13 4.69
C TRP A 122 5.86 20.21 3.17
N ARG A 123 4.87 21.00 2.74
CA ARG A 123 4.56 21.23 1.31
C ARG A 123 5.45 22.34 0.78
N GLN A 124 5.85 22.27 -0.50
CA GLN A 124 6.78 23.25 -1.09
C GLN A 124 6.30 24.71 -0.96
N ASP A 125 4.98 24.92 -0.95
CA ASP A 125 4.38 26.25 -0.88
C ASP A 125 4.25 26.80 0.56
N ASN A 126 4.64 26.00 1.57
CA ASN A 126 4.48 26.33 2.98
C ASN A 126 5.84 26.50 3.69
N GLU A 127 5.91 27.45 4.62
CA GLU A 127 7.07 27.69 5.50
C GLU A 127 6.94 26.98 6.87
N SER A 128 6.02 26.01 6.99
CA SER A 128 5.75 25.30 8.24
C SER A 128 5.27 23.88 8.05
N TRP A 129 5.46 23.04 9.08
CA TRP A 129 4.84 21.72 9.20
C TRP A 129 3.32 21.84 9.38
N GLU A 130 2.58 21.06 8.60
CA GLU A 130 1.13 20.97 8.67
C GLU A 130 0.66 19.55 8.99
N PRO A 131 -0.49 19.36 9.69
CA PRO A 131 -1.09 18.05 9.85
C PRO A 131 -1.31 17.35 8.50
N ASP A 132 -0.79 16.15 8.38
CA ASP A 132 -1.00 15.27 7.22
C ASP A 132 -1.48 13.88 7.67
N PRO A 133 -2.51 13.76 8.53
CA PRO A 133 -2.96 12.46 8.98
C PRO A 133 -3.51 11.62 7.82
N GLN A 134 -3.94 12.28 6.73
CA GLN A 134 -4.61 11.61 5.64
C GLN A 134 -3.68 10.90 4.67
N ILE A 135 -2.41 11.32 4.51
CA ILE A 135 -1.47 10.60 3.62
C ILE A 135 -2.16 10.31 2.28
N ILE A 136 -2.70 11.36 1.65
CA ILE A 136 -3.66 11.23 0.53
C ILE A 136 -3.04 10.54 -0.70
N ASP A 137 -1.72 10.48 -0.72
CA ASP A 137 -0.93 9.76 -1.71
C ASP A 137 -1.01 8.24 -1.60
N GLU A 138 -1.66 7.68 -0.59
CA GLU A 138 -1.82 6.24 -0.48
C GLU A 138 -2.66 5.64 -1.61
N ARG A 139 -2.13 4.55 -2.18
CA ARG A 139 -2.70 3.75 -3.26
C ARG A 139 -2.74 2.28 -2.89
N PHE A 140 -3.74 1.58 -3.40
CA PHE A 140 -3.81 0.12 -3.40
C PHE A 140 -3.80 -0.44 -4.83
N LEU A 141 -3.52 -1.73 -4.96
CA LEU A 141 -3.68 -2.48 -6.21
C LEU A 141 -4.93 -3.36 -6.12
N ALA A 142 -5.78 -3.29 -7.14
CA ALA A 142 -6.84 -4.27 -7.37
C ALA A 142 -6.42 -5.22 -8.49
N ILE A 143 -6.48 -6.52 -8.22
CA ILE A 143 -6.11 -7.57 -9.17
C ILE A 143 -7.34 -8.42 -9.45
N ASN A 144 -7.80 -8.46 -10.70
CA ASN A 144 -8.94 -9.29 -11.08
C ASN A 144 -8.49 -10.73 -11.35
N VAL A 145 -8.83 -11.66 -10.44
CA VAL A 145 -8.57 -13.09 -10.65
C VAL A 145 -9.82 -13.76 -11.19
N GLY A 146 -9.71 -14.30 -12.41
CA GLY A 146 -10.81 -14.95 -13.13
C GLY A 146 -11.54 -16.00 -12.28
N GLY A 147 -12.87 -15.88 -12.18
CA GLY A 147 -13.71 -16.79 -11.39
C GLY A 147 -13.63 -16.62 -9.86
N LYS A 148 -12.79 -15.71 -9.33
CA LYS A 148 -12.68 -15.39 -7.90
C LYS A 148 -13.13 -13.98 -7.55
N GLY A 149 -12.77 -13.00 -8.38
CA GLY A 149 -12.97 -11.58 -8.11
C GLY A 149 -11.68 -10.89 -7.72
N LEU A 150 -11.80 -9.78 -7.00
CA LEU A 150 -10.68 -8.88 -6.71
C LEU A 150 -9.83 -9.35 -5.54
N VAL A 151 -8.53 -9.44 -5.77
CA VAL A 151 -7.50 -9.49 -4.72
C VAL A 151 -6.94 -8.08 -4.55
N ILE A 152 -7.07 -7.52 -3.36
CA ILE A 152 -6.59 -6.17 -3.04
C ILE A 152 -5.24 -6.28 -2.33
N LEU A 153 -4.22 -5.63 -2.91
CA LEU A 153 -2.93 -5.44 -2.23
C LEU A 153 -2.87 -4.02 -1.68
N THR A 154 -2.70 -3.91 -0.37
CA THR A 154 -2.55 -2.64 0.34
C THR A 154 -1.24 -2.64 1.11
N ALA A 155 -0.55 -1.50 1.19
CA ALA A 155 0.75 -1.44 1.85
C ALA A 155 0.61 -1.21 3.36
N CYS A 156 0.07 -0.05 3.76
CA CYS A 156 -0.22 0.30 5.15
C CYS A 156 -1.71 0.42 5.43
N SER A 157 -2.52 0.87 4.47
CA SER A 157 -3.92 1.25 4.69
C SER A 157 -4.06 2.42 5.66
N HIS A 158 -3.26 3.47 5.51
CA HIS A 158 -3.45 4.76 6.21
C HIS A 158 -4.84 5.36 5.95
N ALA A 159 -5.40 5.17 4.75
CA ALA A 159 -6.78 5.51 4.45
C ALA A 159 -7.78 4.63 5.17
N GLY A 160 -7.36 3.46 5.67
CA GLY A 160 -8.20 2.45 6.29
C GLY A 160 -8.49 1.27 5.38
N ALA A 161 -8.46 0.06 5.92
CA ALA A 161 -8.71 -1.16 5.17
C ALA A 161 -10.17 -1.25 4.68
N VAL A 162 -11.12 -0.76 5.46
CA VAL A 162 -12.54 -0.72 5.07
C VAL A 162 -12.73 0.33 3.96
N ASN A 163 -12.15 1.52 4.10
CA ASN A 163 -12.18 2.55 3.06
C ASN A 163 -11.54 2.07 1.74
N VAL A 164 -10.42 1.33 1.80
CA VAL A 164 -9.78 0.68 0.64
C VAL A 164 -10.75 -0.30 -0.04
N LEU A 165 -11.39 -1.18 0.72
CA LEU A 165 -12.32 -2.17 0.18
C LEU A 165 -13.60 -1.52 -0.37
N GLU A 166 -14.09 -0.47 0.26
CA GLU A 166 -15.22 0.31 -0.25
C GLU A 166 -14.88 1.00 -1.57
N HIS A 167 -13.70 1.59 -1.68
CA HIS A 167 -13.22 2.18 -2.93
C HIS A 167 -13.09 1.12 -4.02
N ALA A 168 -12.51 -0.05 -3.72
CA ALA A 168 -12.40 -1.15 -4.66
C ALA A 168 -13.77 -1.64 -5.15
N ARG A 169 -14.75 -1.77 -4.24
CA ARG A 169 -16.14 -2.11 -4.57
C ARG A 169 -16.81 -1.07 -5.46
N ALA A 170 -16.58 0.22 -5.20
CA ALA A 170 -17.15 1.31 -5.98
C ALA A 170 -16.57 1.40 -7.40
N THR A 171 -15.28 1.12 -7.57
CA THR A 171 -14.58 1.16 -8.86
C THR A 171 -14.77 -0.12 -9.69
N HIS A 172 -15.13 -1.23 -9.04
CA HIS A 172 -15.36 -2.53 -9.69
C HIS A 172 -16.68 -3.18 -9.23
N PRO A 173 -17.84 -2.53 -9.46
CA PRO A 173 -19.12 -2.99 -8.90
C PRO A 173 -19.58 -4.36 -9.43
N ALA A 174 -19.03 -4.81 -10.57
CA ALA A 174 -19.35 -6.09 -11.19
C ALA A 174 -18.54 -7.28 -10.63
N LEU A 175 -17.51 -7.02 -9.82
CA LEU A 175 -16.61 -8.07 -9.31
C LEU A 175 -16.74 -8.18 -7.79
N PRO A 176 -16.84 -9.41 -7.24
CA PRO A 176 -16.80 -9.60 -5.80
C PRO A 176 -15.39 -9.30 -5.26
N LEU A 177 -15.31 -8.87 -4.00
CA LEU A 177 -14.04 -8.80 -3.27
C LEU A 177 -13.69 -10.18 -2.76
N HIS A 178 -12.50 -10.67 -3.11
CA HIS A 178 -12.05 -12.01 -2.77
C HIS A 178 -11.07 -12.01 -1.58
N ALA A 179 -10.08 -11.11 -1.60
CA ALA A 179 -9.04 -11.07 -0.60
C ALA A 179 -8.48 -9.66 -0.38
N VAL A 180 -7.91 -9.43 0.80
CA VAL A 180 -7.06 -8.27 1.10
C VAL A 180 -5.72 -8.74 1.68
N ILE A 181 -4.62 -8.18 1.20
CA ILE A 181 -3.26 -8.58 1.58
C ILE A 181 -2.40 -7.34 1.86
N GLY A 182 -1.73 -7.35 3.01
CA GLY A 182 -0.70 -6.37 3.38
C GLY A 182 -0.94 -5.72 4.74
N GLY A 183 -0.49 -4.47 4.94
CA GLY A 183 -0.63 -3.77 6.21
C GLY A 183 -2.00 -3.12 6.36
N LEU A 184 -2.54 -3.16 7.58
CA LEU A 184 -3.83 -2.55 7.93
C LEU A 184 -3.71 -1.32 8.84
N HIS A 185 -2.48 -0.96 9.25
CA HIS A 185 -2.18 0.15 10.15
C HIS A 185 -3.02 0.17 11.44
N LEU A 186 -3.15 -0.99 12.09
CA LEU A 186 -3.96 -1.21 13.31
C LEU A 186 -3.08 -1.38 14.56
N SER A 187 -2.03 -0.57 14.69
CA SER A 187 -1.06 -0.65 15.78
C SER A 187 -0.69 0.73 16.33
N GLY A 188 -0.18 0.77 17.57
CA GLY A 188 0.19 2.03 18.21
C GLY A 188 -1.00 2.96 18.40
N SER A 189 -0.94 4.16 17.82
CA SER A 189 -1.95 5.22 17.99
C SER A 189 -3.32 4.89 17.37
N THR A 190 -3.40 3.87 16.51
CA THR A 190 -4.63 3.44 15.82
C THR A 190 -5.23 2.15 16.40
N GLU A 191 -4.69 1.57 17.48
CA GLU A 191 -5.27 0.36 18.10
C GLU A 191 -6.73 0.56 18.54
N THR A 192 -7.12 1.80 18.84
CA THR A 192 -8.49 2.16 19.25
C THR A 192 -9.55 1.85 18.18
N ILE A 193 -9.16 1.71 16.91
CA ILE A 193 -10.08 1.44 15.81
C ILE A 193 -10.09 -0.03 15.35
N ILE A 194 -9.39 -0.94 16.04
CA ILE A 194 -9.37 -2.37 15.68
C ILE A 194 -10.79 -2.94 15.65
N SER A 195 -11.51 -2.86 16.76
CA SER A 195 -12.86 -3.42 16.87
C SER A 195 -13.84 -2.91 15.80
N PRO A 196 -14.04 -1.60 15.59
CA PRO A 196 -14.96 -1.12 14.54
C PRO A 196 -14.50 -1.50 13.13
N THR A 197 -13.19 -1.56 12.87
CA THR A 197 -12.64 -2.01 11.59
C THR A 197 -12.99 -3.47 11.32
N LEU A 198 -12.77 -4.36 12.29
CA LEU A 198 -13.05 -5.78 12.16
C LEU A 198 -14.56 -6.07 12.02
N GLU A 199 -15.42 -5.34 12.75
CA GLU A 199 -16.86 -5.44 12.58
C GLU A 199 -17.32 -5.03 11.17
N ALA A 200 -16.73 -3.97 10.61
CA ALA A 200 -17.02 -3.55 9.24
C ALA A 200 -16.50 -4.55 8.21
N LEU A 201 -15.32 -5.16 8.44
CA LEU A 201 -14.71 -6.14 7.54
C LEU A 201 -15.59 -7.38 7.32
N LYS A 202 -16.43 -7.77 8.30
CA LYS A 202 -17.40 -8.88 8.17
C LYS A 202 -18.34 -8.72 6.98
N LYS A 203 -18.66 -7.48 6.59
CA LYS A 203 -19.62 -7.18 5.51
C LYS A 203 -19.09 -7.55 4.12
N PHE A 204 -17.77 -7.65 3.95
CA PHE A 204 -17.16 -7.95 2.65
C PHE A 204 -17.10 -9.45 2.35
N ASN A 205 -17.31 -10.31 3.35
CA ASN A 205 -17.28 -11.77 3.20
C ASN A 205 -16.04 -12.28 2.44
N LEU A 206 -14.87 -11.76 2.81
CA LEU A 206 -13.60 -12.11 2.16
C LEU A 206 -13.24 -13.56 2.41
N SER A 207 -12.64 -14.20 1.39
CA SER A 207 -12.07 -15.54 1.51
C SER A 207 -10.68 -15.53 2.16
N LEU A 208 -9.98 -14.39 2.11
CA LEU A 208 -8.67 -14.24 2.73
C LEU A 208 -8.42 -12.81 3.23
N ILE A 209 -7.96 -12.69 4.48
CA ILE A 209 -7.39 -11.49 5.08
C ILE A 209 -5.95 -11.83 5.47
N ALA A 210 -4.99 -11.41 4.65
CA ALA A 210 -3.57 -11.68 4.84
C ALA A 210 -2.82 -10.44 5.35
N ALA A 211 -2.92 -10.19 6.66
CA ALA A 211 -2.41 -8.97 7.28
C ALA A 211 -0.94 -9.09 7.70
N GLY A 212 -0.16 -8.01 7.67
CA GLY A 212 1.24 -7.97 8.08
C GLY A 212 1.77 -6.57 8.35
N HIS A 213 3.10 -6.40 8.36
CA HIS A 213 3.75 -5.09 8.45
C HIS A 213 3.25 -4.26 9.66
N CYS A 214 2.56 -3.14 9.44
CA CYS A 214 2.07 -2.20 10.45
C CYS A 214 0.76 -2.63 11.15
N THR A 215 0.18 -3.79 10.81
CA THR A 215 -1.05 -4.27 11.45
C THR A 215 -0.90 -4.47 12.95
N GLY A 216 0.27 -4.91 13.43
CA GLY A 216 0.53 -5.15 14.85
C GLY A 216 -0.09 -6.42 15.43
N TRP A 217 0.52 -6.94 16.49
CA TRP A 217 0.20 -8.27 17.02
C TRP A 217 -1.20 -8.36 17.68
N ARG A 218 -1.70 -7.27 18.27
CA ARG A 218 -3.06 -7.23 18.86
C ARG A 218 -4.14 -7.39 17.79
N ALA A 219 -4.05 -6.61 16.72
CA ALA A 219 -4.96 -6.73 15.59
C ALA A 219 -4.85 -8.10 14.90
N GLN A 220 -3.64 -8.68 14.79
CA GLN A 220 -3.48 -10.06 14.28
C GLN A 220 -4.24 -11.09 15.13
N ALA A 221 -4.17 -10.98 16.46
CA ALA A 221 -4.90 -11.87 17.36
C ALA A 221 -6.42 -11.70 17.22
N GLU A 222 -6.91 -10.46 17.16
CA GLU A 222 -8.34 -10.18 16.99
C GLU A 222 -8.87 -10.60 15.62
N LEU A 223 -8.08 -10.46 14.55
CA LEU A 223 -8.42 -10.97 13.23
C LEU A 223 -8.63 -12.49 13.27
N LEU A 224 -7.68 -13.24 13.85
CA LEU A 224 -7.78 -14.69 13.98
C LEU A 224 -9.01 -15.09 14.81
N GLN A 225 -9.29 -14.40 15.91
CA GLN A 225 -10.45 -14.65 16.76
C GLN A 225 -11.78 -14.37 16.02
N THR A 226 -11.82 -13.31 15.22
CA THR A 226 -13.05 -12.83 14.56
C THR A 226 -13.40 -13.64 13.31
N PHE A 227 -12.40 -13.96 12.49
CA PHE A 227 -12.60 -14.55 11.15
C PHE A 227 -12.15 -16.02 11.06
N GLY A 228 -11.41 -16.51 12.05
CA GLY A 228 -10.88 -17.88 12.06
C GLY A 228 -9.68 -18.07 11.13
N SER A 229 -9.00 -19.21 11.31
CA SER A 229 -7.76 -19.55 10.57
C SER A 229 -7.98 -19.95 9.11
N SER A 230 -9.22 -20.18 8.70
CA SER A 230 -9.57 -20.45 7.29
C SER A 230 -9.59 -19.19 6.43
N VAL A 231 -9.84 -18.03 7.05
CA VAL A 231 -9.91 -16.72 6.36
C VAL A 231 -8.67 -15.88 6.66
N THR A 232 -8.03 -16.07 7.82
CA THR A 232 -6.90 -15.21 8.22
C THR A 232 -5.56 -15.89 8.03
N ALA A 233 -4.58 -15.11 7.58
CA ALA A 233 -3.22 -15.58 7.42
C ALA A 233 -2.23 -14.48 7.81
N PRO A 234 -1.34 -14.69 8.79
CA PRO A 234 -0.27 -13.72 9.03
C PRO A 234 0.68 -13.68 7.82
N THR A 235 1.09 -12.50 7.41
CA THR A 235 2.07 -12.31 6.33
C THR A 235 3.49 -12.25 6.90
N ALA A 236 4.39 -13.05 6.32
CA ALA A 236 5.80 -13.11 6.69
C ALA A 236 6.68 -13.12 5.43
N VAL A 237 7.94 -12.72 5.58
CA VAL A 237 8.92 -12.73 4.49
C VAL A 237 9.05 -14.14 3.91
N GLY A 238 8.90 -14.27 2.60
CA GLY A 238 8.99 -15.54 1.87
C GLY A 238 7.68 -16.32 1.75
N LYS A 239 6.57 -15.79 2.27
CA LYS A 239 5.24 -16.42 2.11
C LYS A 239 4.70 -16.18 0.69
N THR A 240 4.14 -17.23 0.09
CA THR A 240 3.52 -17.19 -1.25
C THR A 240 2.02 -17.43 -1.13
N TYR A 241 1.23 -16.63 -1.86
CA TYR A 241 -0.22 -16.78 -1.98
C TYR A 241 -0.56 -17.18 -3.40
N PHE A 242 -1.33 -18.26 -3.57
CA PHE A 242 -1.74 -18.75 -4.88
C PHE A 242 -3.23 -18.48 -5.10
N PHE A 243 -3.54 -17.72 -6.13
CA PHE A 243 -4.89 -17.53 -6.62
C PHE A 243 -4.95 -18.09 -8.05
N VAL A 244 -5.65 -19.21 -8.21
CA VAL A 244 -5.77 -19.90 -9.51
C VAL A 244 -7.07 -19.45 -10.16
N ALA A 245 -7.00 -18.91 -11.38
CA ALA A 245 -8.20 -18.59 -12.15
C ALA A 245 -8.93 -19.88 -12.54
N ASN A 246 -10.26 -19.82 -12.59
CA ASN A 246 -11.08 -20.92 -13.10
C ASN A 246 -11.08 -20.95 -14.64
#